data_AF-A0AAD7RAD6-F1
#
_entry.id   AF-A0AAD7RAD6-F1
#
_cell.length_a   1.000
_cell.length_b   1.000
_cell.length_c   1.000
_cell.angle_alpha   90.00
_cell.angle_beta   90.00
_cell.angle_gamma   90.00
#
_symmetry.space_group_name_H-M   'P 1'
#
loop_
_entity.id
_entity.type
_entity.pdbx_description
1 polymer ?
#
loop_
_entity_poly.entity_id
_entity_poly.type
_entity_poly.pdbx_seq_one_letter_code
_entity_poly.pdbx_strand_id
1 'polypeptide(L)'
;MAVEARPELVGKRFLCVRREELAELAELAEIASWRWRSGVVRAVTHGDSDNPQLMVYVEFDDLDWDKREWVKVHEDYRVFLLESRLVWAWRKDTAQPQGSKVVKQIEWPALPLLLLRRQEEEEEGLSGSEAGNDSREN
;
A
#
# COMPACT_ATOMS: atom_id res chain seq x y z
N MET A 1 3.16 16.64 -20.43
CA MET A 1 2.91 15.20 -20.57
C MET A 1 3.49 14.51 -19.35
N ALA A 2 2.64 14.09 -18.41
CA ALA A 2 3.08 13.22 -17.33
C ALA A 2 3.09 11.80 -17.88
N VAL A 3 4.27 11.25 -18.15
CA VAL A 3 4.38 9.81 -18.35
C VAL A 3 4.01 9.21 -17.00
N GLU A 4 2.82 8.61 -16.91
CA GLU A 4 2.49 7.66 -15.86
C GLU A 4 3.58 6.59 -15.92
N ALA A 5 4.59 6.78 -15.08
CA ALA A 5 5.64 5.82 -14.97
C ALA A 5 4.99 4.57 -14.40
N ARG A 6 5.00 3.48 -15.19
CA ARG A 6 4.72 2.15 -14.65
C ARG A 6 5.54 2.03 -13.37
N PRO A 7 4.93 1.78 -12.21
CA PRO A 7 5.68 1.71 -10.97
C PRO A 7 6.61 0.50 -11.07
N GLU A 8 7.88 0.75 -11.38
CA GLU A 8 8.90 -0.29 -11.30
C GLU A 8 9.00 -0.68 -9.83
N LEU A 9 8.41 -1.81 -9.49
CA LEU A 9 8.38 -2.31 -8.10
C LEU A 9 9.75 -2.80 -7.67
N VAL A 10 10.51 -3.38 -8.60
CA VAL A 10 11.85 -3.91 -8.34
C VAL A 10 12.82 -2.79 -7.96
N GLY A 11 13.62 -3.01 -6.92
CA GLY A 11 14.58 -2.06 -6.38
C GLY A 11 13.98 -1.01 -5.44
N LYS A 12 12.65 -0.91 -5.33
CA LYS A 12 12.02 0.01 -4.38
C LYS A 12 12.16 -0.49 -2.95
N ARG A 13 12.34 0.45 -2.02
CA ARG A 13 12.16 0.16 -0.60
C ARG A 13 10.68 0.01 -0.28
N PHE A 14 10.38 -0.86 0.66
CA PHE A 14 9.05 -1.02 1.20
C PHE A 14 9.04 -0.95 2.72
N LEU A 15 7.86 -0.71 3.27
CA LEU A 15 7.54 -0.75 4.68
C LEU A 15 6.20 -1.47 4.83
N CYS A 16 6.15 -2.56 5.61
CA CYS A 16 4.99 -3.42 5.68
C CYS A 16 4.66 -3.89 7.11
N VAL A 17 3.42 -4.34 7.29
CA VAL A 17 2.94 -5.04 8.49
C VAL A 17 2.14 -6.27 8.06
N ARG A 18 2.53 -7.45 8.56
CA ARG A 18 1.87 -8.73 8.26
C ARG A 18 0.48 -8.78 8.90
N ARG A 19 -0.46 -9.47 8.26
CA ARG A 19 -1.83 -9.58 8.78
C ARG A 19 -1.89 -10.44 10.06
N GLU A 20 -1.07 -11.48 10.16
CA GLU A 20 -1.07 -12.40 11.29
C GLU A 20 -0.65 -11.73 12.61
N GLU A 21 0.21 -10.71 12.52
CA GLU A 21 0.75 -9.98 13.68
C GLU A 21 -0.26 -8.97 14.28
N LEU A 22 -1.42 -8.82 13.65
CA LEU A 22 -2.50 -7.92 14.03
C LEU A 22 -3.70 -8.63 14.65
N ALA A 23 -3.69 -9.96 14.72
CA ALA A 23 -4.75 -10.72 15.40
C ALA A 23 -4.81 -10.41 16.91
N GLU A 24 -3.72 -9.88 17.49
CA GLU A 24 -3.60 -9.57 18.92
C GLU A 24 -3.49 -8.06 19.23
N LEU A 25 -3.38 -7.19 18.21
CA LEU A 25 -3.13 -5.75 18.39
C LEU A 25 -4.22 -4.89 17.76
N ALA A 26 -4.74 -4.00 18.61
CA ALA A 26 -5.98 -3.28 18.51
C ALA A 26 -6.10 -2.32 17.31
N GLU A 27 -7.27 -1.67 17.25
CA GLU A 27 -7.70 -0.58 16.38
C GLU A 27 -6.58 0.36 15.87
N LEU A 28 -6.83 1.06 14.76
CA LEU A 28 -5.89 2.04 14.15
C LEU A 28 -5.28 3.05 15.15
N ALA A 29 -5.87 3.22 16.33
CA ALA A 29 -5.37 4.01 17.45
C ALA A 29 -3.96 3.61 17.92
N GLU A 30 -3.53 2.36 17.71
CA GLU A 30 -2.22 1.87 18.15
C GLU A 30 -1.23 1.62 17.00
N ILE A 31 -1.39 2.28 15.85
CA ILE A 31 -0.54 2.06 14.66
C ILE A 31 0.98 2.17 14.91
N ALA A 32 1.39 2.93 15.93
CA ALA A 32 2.78 3.07 16.34
C ALA A 32 3.36 1.81 17.02
N SER A 33 2.52 0.96 17.62
CA SER A 33 2.94 -0.30 18.26
C SER A 33 3.03 -1.48 17.28
N TRP A 34 2.57 -1.29 16.04
CA TRP A 34 2.61 -2.34 15.03
C TRP A 34 4.05 -2.76 14.73
N ARG A 35 4.24 -4.03 14.42
CA ARG A 35 5.55 -4.61 14.09
C ARG A 35 5.91 -4.28 12.64
N TRP A 36 6.29 -3.02 12.42
CA TRP A 36 6.75 -2.53 11.13
C TRP A 36 8.04 -3.22 10.70
N ARG A 37 8.08 -3.70 9.47
CA ARG A 37 9.28 -4.26 8.84
C ARG A 37 9.56 -3.55 7.52
N SER A 38 10.84 -3.30 7.24
CA SER A 38 11.28 -2.67 6.00
C SER A 38 12.18 -3.59 5.20
N GLY A 39 12.30 -3.30 3.90
CA GLY A 39 13.13 -4.08 3.01
C GLY A 39 13.17 -3.53 1.60
N VAL A 40 13.68 -4.35 0.68
CA VAL A 40 13.80 -4.04 -0.75
C VAL A 40 13.12 -5.12 -1.58
N VAL A 41 12.36 -4.70 -2.59
CA VAL A 41 11.80 -5.61 -3.59
C VAL A 41 12.89 -6.02 -4.58
N ARG A 42 13.09 -7.32 -4.77
CA ARG A 42 14.13 -7.89 -5.63
C ARG A 42 13.59 -8.43 -6.95
N ALA A 43 12.36 -8.93 -6.96
CA ALA A 43 11.67 -9.38 -8.17
C ALA A 43 10.14 -9.29 -7.98
N VAL A 44 9.40 -9.31 -9.08
CA VAL A 44 7.93 -9.33 -9.09
C VAL A 44 7.41 -10.32 -10.13
N THR A 45 6.25 -10.90 -9.86
CA THR A 45 5.56 -11.80 -10.79
C THR A 45 4.77 -11.06 -11.85
N HIS A 46 4.15 -9.95 -11.48
CA HIS A 46 3.34 -9.11 -12.34
C HIS A 46 3.88 -7.68 -12.33
N GLY A 47 3.85 -7.01 -13.48
CA GLY A 47 4.21 -5.59 -13.59
C GLY A 47 3.10 -4.63 -13.16
N ASP A 48 1.90 -5.16 -12.95
CA ASP A 48 0.74 -4.42 -12.46
C ASP A 48 0.61 -4.59 -10.95
N SER A 49 0.52 -3.47 -10.25
CA SER A 49 0.37 -3.38 -8.80
C SER A 49 -1.01 -3.85 -8.33
N ASP A 50 -2.01 -3.69 -9.19
CA ASP A 50 -3.41 -3.92 -8.84
C ASP A 50 -3.83 -5.38 -9.06
N ASN A 51 -2.92 -6.21 -9.58
CA ASN A 51 -3.18 -7.63 -9.77
C ASN A 51 -3.32 -8.35 -8.40
N PRO A 52 -4.45 -9.02 -8.11
CA PRO A 52 -4.66 -9.70 -6.84
C PRO A 52 -3.67 -10.84 -6.59
N GLN A 53 -3.12 -11.43 -7.65
CA GLN A 53 -2.11 -12.50 -7.60
C GLN A 53 -0.67 -11.96 -7.56
N LEU A 54 -0.48 -10.65 -7.36
CA LEU A 54 0.84 -10.05 -7.26
C LEU A 54 1.65 -10.66 -6.11
N MET A 55 2.70 -11.38 -6.49
CA MET A 55 3.75 -11.82 -5.60
C MET A 55 5.02 -11.00 -5.82
N VAL A 56 5.67 -10.63 -4.71
CA VAL A 56 6.93 -9.89 -4.69
C VAL A 56 7.99 -10.70 -3.96
N TYR A 57 9.19 -10.77 -4.53
CA TYR A 57 10.35 -11.38 -3.91
C TYR A 57 11.07 -10.31 -3.08
N VAL A 58 11.13 -10.48 -1.78
CA VAL A 58 11.58 -9.45 -0.85
C VAL A 58 12.84 -9.85 -0.11
N GLU A 59 13.64 -8.84 0.19
CA GLU A 59 14.75 -8.89 1.12
C GLU A 59 14.44 -7.94 2.26
N PHE A 60 14.32 -8.46 3.48
CA PHE A 60 14.09 -7.63 4.66
C PHE A 60 15.41 -7.09 5.20
N ASP A 61 15.37 -5.87 5.74
CA ASP A 61 16.55 -5.19 6.28
C ASP A 61 17.09 -5.87 7.56
N ASP A 62 16.23 -6.58 8.30
CA ASP A 62 16.53 -7.25 9.56
C ASP A 62 16.89 -8.73 9.41
N LEU A 63 16.97 -9.25 8.17
CA LEU A 63 17.28 -10.66 7.88
C LEU A 63 18.43 -10.81 6.88
N ASP A 64 19.10 -11.95 6.92
CA ASP A 64 20.13 -12.31 5.96
C ASP A 64 19.55 -12.57 4.56
N TRP A 65 20.42 -12.45 3.54
CA TRP A 65 20.06 -12.60 2.13
C TRP A 65 19.52 -14.00 1.76
N ASP A 66 19.79 -15.03 2.57
CA ASP A 66 19.26 -16.40 2.38
C ASP A 66 17.79 -16.52 2.81
N LYS A 67 17.29 -15.57 3.61
CA LYS A 67 15.89 -15.51 4.08
C LYS A 67 14.94 -14.79 3.13
N ARG A 68 15.40 -14.42 1.94
CA ARG A 68 14.55 -13.81 0.93
C ARG A 68 13.41 -14.74 0.55
N GLU A 69 12.20 -14.20 0.50
CA GLU A 69 10.98 -14.97 0.29
C GLU A 69 10.07 -14.31 -0.75
N TRP A 70 9.26 -15.13 -1.40
CA TRP A 70 8.14 -14.66 -2.21
C TRP A 70 6.95 -14.47 -1.29
N VAL A 71 6.32 -13.30 -1.35
CA VAL A 71 5.16 -12.96 -0.52
C VAL A 71 4.03 -12.45 -1.37
N LYS A 72 2.79 -12.79 -0.98
CA LYS A 72 1.57 -12.35 -1.65
C LYS A 72 1.09 -11.06 -1.00
N VAL A 73 1.31 -9.94 -1.67
CA VAL A 73 1.15 -8.63 -1.01
C VAL A 73 -0.28 -8.41 -0.50
N HIS A 74 -1.27 -8.75 -1.33
CA HIS A 74 -2.68 -8.51 -1.03
C HIS A 74 -3.31 -9.52 -0.05
N GLU A 75 -2.66 -10.68 0.16
CA GLU A 75 -3.11 -11.72 1.08
C GLU A 75 -2.39 -11.63 2.44
N ASP A 76 -1.06 -11.58 2.44
CA ASP A 76 -0.21 -11.74 3.63
C ASP A 76 -0.08 -10.46 4.46
N TYR A 77 -0.31 -9.29 3.85
CA TYR A 77 -0.09 -8.00 4.50
C TYR A 77 -1.38 -7.21 4.68
N ARG A 78 -1.46 -6.50 5.82
CA ARG A 78 -2.49 -5.48 6.04
C ARG A 78 -2.09 -4.16 5.39
N VAL A 79 -0.82 -3.82 5.50
CA VAL A 79 -0.25 -2.59 4.95
C VAL A 79 1.05 -2.95 4.25
N PHE A 80 1.16 -2.52 3.00
CA PHE A 80 2.38 -2.63 2.22
C PHE A 80 2.62 -1.29 1.52
N LEU A 81 3.58 -0.52 2.02
CA LEU A 81 3.92 0.81 1.54
C LEU A 81 5.19 0.72 0.68
N LEU A 82 5.16 1.32 -0.50
CA LEU A 82 6.28 1.37 -1.43
C LEU A 82 6.83 2.79 -1.52
N GLU A 83 8.15 2.90 -1.55
CA GLU A 83 8.81 4.17 -1.82
C GLU A 83 8.42 4.72 -3.19
N SER A 84 7.98 5.97 -3.21
CA SER A 84 7.68 6.71 -4.43
C SER A 84 8.87 7.57 -4.85
N ARG A 85 8.65 8.42 -5.85
CA ARG A 85 9.66 9.41 -6.27
C ARG A 85 9.72 10.55 -5.26
N LEU A 86 10.91 11.11 -5.11
CA LEU A 86 11.11 12.32 -4.33
C LEU A 86 10.32 13.46 -4.98
N VAL A 87 9.53 14.17 -4.17
CA VAL A 87 8.70 15.30 -4.58
C VAL A 87 9.06 16.54 -3.78
N TRP A 88 8.77 17.71 -4.35
CA TRP A 88 8.81 18.96 -3.61
C TRP A 88 7.46 19.16 -2.92
N ALA A 89 7.47 19.22 -1.59
CA ALA A 89 6.25 19.34 -0.79
C ALA A 89 6.27 20.59 0.07
N TRP A 90 5.12 21.26 0.15
CA TRP A 90 4.94 22.41 1.02
C TRP A 90 4.99 22.00 2.49
N ARG A 91 5.86 22.66 3.25
CA ARG A 91 5.93 22.47 4.70
C ARG A 91 5.64 23.80 5.39
N LYS A 92 4.75 23.77 6.38
CA LYS A 92 4.60 24.91 7.31
C LYS A 92 5.83 24.92 8.21
N ASP A 93 6.58 26.01 8.18
CA ASP A 93 7.76 26.19 9.02
C ASP A 93 7.32 26.42 10.48
N THR A 94 7.61 25.45 11.35
CA THR A 94 7.33 25.55 12.79
C THR A 94 8.30 26.48 13.53
N ALA A 95 9.39 26.91 12.88
CA ALA A 95 10.39 27.78 13.49
C ALA A 95 10.10 29.29 13.32
N GLN A 96 8.94 29.66 12.77
CA GLN A 96 8.65 31.07 12.51
C GLN A 96 8.39 31.83 13.82
N PRO A 97 9.24 32.81 14.21
CA PRO A 97 8.99 33.62 15.40
C PRO A 97 7.69 34.40 15.25
N GLN A 98 6.89 34.41 16.31
CA GLN A 98 5.61 35.12 16.36
C GLN A 98 5.83 36.61 16.05
N GLY A 99 5.42 37.05 14.86
CA GLY A 99 5.51 38.46 14.44
C GLY A 99 5.89 38.69 12.97
N SER A 100 6.39 37.68 12.26
CA SER A 100 6.74 37.82 10.84
C SER A 100 5.55 37.56 9.92
N LYS A 101 4.95 38.60 9.33
CA LYS A 101 3.79 38.53 8.40
C LYS A 101 4.09 37.94 7.02
N VAL A 102 5.30 37.41 6.79
CA VAL A 102 5.67 36.78 5.51
C VAL A 102 5.99 35.31 5.79
N VAL A 103 5.00 34.45 5.60
CA VAL A 103 5.23 33.01 5.51
C VAL A 103 5.91 32.79 4.16
N LYS A 104 7.24 32.67 4.15
CA LYS A 104 7.92 32.18 2.95
C LYS A 104 7.47 30.73 2.79
N GLN A 105 6.65 30.49 1.78
CA GLN A 105 6.26 29.15 1.38
C GLN A 105 7.53 28.48 0.83
N ILE A 106 8.12 27.57 1.59
CA ILE A 106 9.32 26.83 1.21
C ILE A 106 8.89 25.40 0.92
N GLU A 107 9.23 24.92 -0.27
CA GLU A 107 9.09 23.51 -0.62
C GLU A 107 10.32 22.75 -0.12
N TRP A 108 10.09 21.60 0.51
CA TRP A 108 11.14 20.70 0.97
C TRP A 108 11.11 19.41 0.16
N PRO A 109 12.28 18.79 -0.07
CA PRO A 109 12.31 17.44 -0.62
C PRO A 109 11.61 16.49 0.34
N ALA A 110 10.59 15.79 -0.14
CA ALA A 110 9.82 14.80 0.59
C ALA A 110 9.83 13.48 -0.16
N LEU A 111 9.90 12.37 0.59
CA LEU A 111 9.85 11.02 0.06
C LEU A 111 8.50 10.39 0.41
N PRO A 112 7.52 10.39 -0.52
CA PRO A 112 6.20 9.83 -0.25
C PRO A 112 6.25 8.30 -0.34
N LEU A 113 5.37 7.67 0.41
CA LEU A 113 5.10 6.23 0.30
C LEU A 113 3.74 6.02 -0.36
N LEU A 114 3.66 5.07 -1.29
CA LEU A 114 2.43 4.63 -1.94
C LEU A 114 1.93 3.36 -1.25
N LEU A 115 0.69 3.41 -0.76
CA LEU A 115 0.01 2.22 -0.26
C LEU A 115 -0.41 1.35 -1.43
N LEU A 116 0.04 0.10 -1.43
CA LEU A 116 -0.48 -0.89 -2.35
C LEU A 116 -1.89 -1.30 -1.87
N ARG A 117 -2.91 -0.88 -2.62
CA ARG A 117 -4.31 -1.13 -2.25
C ARG A 117 -4.76 -2.47 -2.80
N ARG A 118 -5.42 -3.25 -1.93
CA ARG A 118 -6.22 -4.40 -2.33
C ARG A 118 -7.48 -3.88 -3.03
N GLN A 119 -7.77 -4.34 -4.25
CA GLN A 119 -9.14 -4.25 -4.76
C GLN A 119 -10.00 -5.22 -3.95
N GLU A 120 -11.00 -4.67 -3.25
CA GLU A 120 -12.10 -5.47 -2.75
C GLU A 120 -12.94 -5.84 -3.99
N GLU A 121 -12.99 -7.13 -4.32
CA GLU A 121 -13.89 -7.63 -5.34
C GLU A 121 -15.32 -7.32 -4.89
N GLU A 122 -15.99 -6.46 -5.64
CA GLU A 122 -17.43 -6.26 -5.57
C GLU A 122 -18.08 -7.54 -6.15
N GLU A 123 -18.18 -8.59 -5.34
CA GLU A 123 -19.07 -9.72 -5.64
C GLU A 123 -20.51 -9.20 -5.55
N GLU A 124 -21.02 -8.63 -6.65
CA GLU A 124 -22.46 -8.52 -6.84
C GLU A 124 -23.05 -9.94 -6.85
N GLY A 125 -23.82 -10.23 -5.80
CA GLY A 125 -24.57 -11.46 -5.66
C GLY A 125 -25.54 -11.65 -6.82
N LEU A 126 -25.14 -12.46 -7.79
CA LEU A 126 -26.07 -13.13 -8.69
C LEU A 126 -26.59 -14.42 -8.04
N SER A 127 -27.27 -14.27 -6.89
CA SER A 127 -28.26 -15.27 -6.49
C SER A 127 -29.54 -14.95 -7.25
N GLY A 128 -29.66 -15.50 -8.46
CA GLY A 128 -30.90 -15.48 -9.22
C GLY A 128 -32.01 -16.09 -8.38
N SER A 129 -32.92 -15.23 -7.91
CA SER A 129 -34.18 -15.61 -7.31
C SER A 129 -35.05 -16.29 -8.36
N GLU A 130 -35.17 -17.61 -8.33
CA GLU A 130 -36.30 -18.33 -8.92
C GLU A 130 -37.56 -18.00 -8.10
N ALA A 131 -38.17 -16.86 -8.38
CA ALA A 131 -39.53 -16.55 -8.00
C ALA A 131 -40.43 -16.83 -9.21
N GLY A 132 -41.45 -17.65 -8.99
CA GLY A 132 -42.24 -18.30 -10.02
C GLY A 132 -42.98 -17.39 -11.00
N ASN A 133 -43.23 -17.95 -12.17
CA ASN A 133 -44.32 -17.54 -13.03
C ASN A 133 -45.38 -18.64 -13.01
N ASP A 134 -46.38 -18.42 -12.15
CA ASP A 134 -47.72 -18.97 -12.32
C ASP A 134 -48.47 -18.03 -13.25
N SER A 135 -48.89 -18.52 -14.43
CA SER A 135 -50.23 -18.29 -15.01
C SER A 135 -50.27 -18.40 -16.54
N ARG A 136 -51.18 -19.28 -16.99
CA ARG A 136 -52.00 -19.22 -18.21
C ARG A 136 -51.30 -19.37 -19.57
N GLU A 137 -51.57 -20.48 -20.24
CA GLU A 137 -52.47 -20.48 -21.41
C GLU A 137 -52.85 -21.90 -21.88
N ASN A 138 -54.14 -22.00 -22.25
CA ASN A 138 -54.88 -23.08 -22.91
C ASN A 138 -55.43 -24.27 -22.10
#